data_AF-A0A432T770-F1
#
_entry.id   AF-A0A432T770-F1
#
_cell.length_a   1.000
_cell.length_b   1.000
_cell.length_c   1.000
_cell.angle_alpha   90.00
_cell.angle_beta   90.00
_cell.angle_gamma   90.00
#
_symmetry.space_group_name_H-M   'P 1'
#
loop_
_entity.id
_entity.type
_entity.pdbx_description
1 polymer ?
#
loop_
_entity_poly.entity_id
_entity_poly.type
_entity_poly.pdbx_seq_one_letter_code
_entity_poly.pdbx_strand_id
1 'polypeptide(L)'
;MKKIILTTLLSTLSLFSIDINMDELSYGAGMGQIYNGFGGNINLSTEKEMRYLSIGCTEFSKGDYSKRENVCGVGIGYLRTDILPKYLPDFFSDTTKHAVGASLSIMSNSHTDNADLLFAYGYTYFTEGINNQGWTFGLSPTYQYSKSLDDKIGIIMNLGYQF
;
A
#
# COMPACT_ATOMS: atom_id res chain seq x y z
N MET A 1 18.31 -32.67 22.91
CA MET A 1 18.49 -31.85 21.69
C MET A 1 17.41 -30.78 21.47
N LYS A 2 16.12 -31.01 21.77
CA LYS A 2 15.04 -30.01 21.59
C LYS A 2 15.17 -28.71 22.43
N LYS A 3 15.86 -28.74 23.57
CA LYS A 3 16.00 -27.56 24.46
C LYS A 3 17.05 -26.53 24.02
N ILE A 4 17.99 -26.92 23.14
CA ILE A 4 19.05 -26.02 22.65
C ILE A 4 18.55 -25.12 21.50
N ILE A 5 17.54 -25.57 20.75
CA ILE A 5 16.94 -24.81 19.63
C ILE A 5 16.09 -23.63 20.15
N LEU A 6 15.46 -23.76 21.32
CA LEU A 6 14.61 -22.72 21.89
C LEU A 6 15.43 -21.54 22.43
N THR A 7 16.62 -21.79 22.96
CA THR A 7 17.52 -20.74 23.46
C THR A 7 18.20 -19.97 22.33
N THR A 8 18.50 -20.60 21.18
CA THR A 8 19.02 -19.88 20.00
C THR A 8 17.96 -19.04 19.28
N LEU A 9 16.68 -19.41 19.35
CA LEU A 9 15.59 -18.61 18.78
C LEU A 9 15.28 -17.35 19.61
N LEU A 10 15.56 -17.38 20.92
CA LEU A 10 15.33 -16.24 21.81
C LEU A 10 16.50 -15.22 21.76
N SER A 11 17.72 -15.67 21.43
CA SER A 11 18.89 -14.78 21.35
C SER A 11 18.96 -13.95 20.06
N THR A 12 18.28 -14.37 19.00
CA THR A 12 18.21 -13.61 17.73
C THR A 12 17.21 -12.45 17.79
N LEU A 13 16.31 -12.42 18.79
CA LEU A 13 15.36 -11.32 18.98
C LEU A 13 16.03 -10.03 19.50
N SER A 14 17.22 -10.15 20.11
CA SER A 14 18.01 -9.02 20.63
C SER A 14 18.78 -8.22 19.57
N LEU A 15 18.69 -8.61 18.28
CA LEU A 15 19.37 -7.91 17.18
C LEU A 15 18.47 -6.95 16.40
N PHE A 16 17.20 -6.81 16.78
CA PHE A 16 16.36 -5.74 16.29
C PHE A 16 16.56 -4.51 17.17
N SER A 17 17.56 -3.69 16.85
CA SER A 17 17.54 -2.29 17.26
C SER A 17 16.30 -1.67 16.63
N ILE A 18 15.29 -1.40 17.45
CA ILE A 18 14.19 -0.53 17.07
C ILE A 18 14.80 0.87 17.10
N ASP A 19 15.23 1.37 15.95
CA ASP A 19 15.41 2.80 15.79
C ASP A 19 14.04 3.42 16.10
N ILE A 20 13.96 4.14 17.22
CA ILE A 20 12.80 4.95 17.57
C ILE A 20 12.87 6.20 16.69
N ASN A 21 12.77 6.01 15.39
CA ASN A 21 12.37 7.08 14.51
C ASN A 21 10.92 7.38 14.92
N MET A 22 10.64 8.61 15.35
CA MET A 22 9.31 8.97 15.80
C MET A 22 8.36 8.82 14.62
N ASP A 23 7.65 7.69 14.56
CA ASP A 23 6.63 7.45 13.54
C ASP A 23 5.63 8.61 13.58
N GLU A 24 5.56 9.39 12.50
CA GLU A 24 4.61 10.46 12.34
C GLU A 24 3.29 9.86 11.87
N LEU A 25 2.24 10.04 12.69
CA LEU A 25 0.88 9.64 12.31
C LEU A 25 0.34 10.66 11.32
N SER A 26 0.09 10.22 10.09
CA SER A 26 -0.51 11.02 9.03
C SER A 26 -1.76 10.34 8.48
N TYR A 27 -2.54 11.07 7.70
CA TYR A 27 -3.69 10.52 6.99
C TYR A 27 -3.73 11.05 5.57
N GLY A 28 -4.41 10.34 4.68
CA GLY A 28 -4.49 10.74 3.29
C GLY A 28 -5.83 10.39 2.68
N ALA A 29 -6.15 11.08 1.59
CA ALA A 29 -7.34 10.83 0.80
C ALA A 29 -6.99 10.90 -0.69
N GLY A 30 -7.62 10.05 -1.50
CA GLY A 30 -7.35 10.00 -2.92
C GLY A 30 -7.95 8.80 -3.62
N MET A 31 -7.39 8.48 -4.78
CA MET A 31 -7.68 7.30 -5.56
C MET A 31 -6.43 6.45 -5.75
N GLY A 32 -6.59 5.13 -5.72
CA GLY A 32 -5.54 4.18 -6.06
C GLY A 32 -5.29 3.15 -4.97
N GLN A 33 -4.17 2.44 -5.08
CA GLN A 33 -3.77 1.38 -4.17
C GLN A 33 -3.65 1.87 -2.72
N ILE A 34 -2.93 2.97 -2.48
CA ILE A 34 -2.69 3.49 -1.13
C ILE A 34 -3.96 4.05 -0.47
N TYR A 35 -5.07 4.12 -1.21
CA TYR A 35 -6.39 4.58 -0.77
C TYR A 35 -7.48 3.51 -0.94
N ASN A 36 -7.08 2.28 -1.30
CA ASN A 36 -7.95 1.15 -1.63
C ASN A 36 -9.09 1.46 -2.61
N GLY A 37 -8.75 2.05 -3.76
CA GLY A 37 -9.72 2.64 -4.69
C GLY A 37 -9.89 4.12 -4.38
N PHE A 38 -11.11 4.64 -4.47
CA PHE A 38 -11.46 5.96 -3.96
C PHE A 38 -11.71 5.88 -2.46
N GLY A 39 -10.87 6.55 -1.68
CA GLY A 39 -10.90 6.38 -0.24
C GLY A 39 -9.82 7.17 0.48
N GLY A 40 -9.39 6.61 1.61
CA GLY A 40 -8.40 7.22 2.47
C GLY A 40 -7.50 6.21 3.15
N ASN A 41 -6.44 6.72 3.77
CA ASN A 41 -5.57 5.94 4.62
C ASN A 41 -5.23 6.67 5.92
N ILE A 42 -4.83 5.88 6.90
CA ILE A 42 -4.09 6.31 8.06
C ILE A 42 -2.74 5.62 8.01
N ASN A 43 -1.67 6.37 8.25
CA ASN A 43 -0.33 5.87 8.07
C ASN A 43 0.62 6.32 9.17
N LEU A 44 1.61 5.47 9.42
CA LEU A 44 2.75 5.74 10.28
C LEU A 44 3.97 5.84 9.37
N SER A 45 4.56 7.01 9.32
CA SER A 45 5.63 7.33 8.39
C SER A 45 6.89 7.79 9.11
N THR A 46 8.03 7.40 8.58
CA THR A 46 9.36 7.93 8.89
C THR A 46 9.89 8.59 7.62
N GLU A 47 11.07 9.21 7.67
CA GLU A 47 11.72 9.82 6.50
C GLU A 47 11.85 8.88 5.28
N LYS A 48 11.85 7.55 5.48
CA LYS A 48 12.10 6.56 4.42
C LYS A 48 11.06 5.47 4.28
N GLU A 49 10.14 5.36 5.22
CA GLU A 49 9.20 4.24 5.29
C GLU A 49 7.80 4.72 5.64
N MET A 50 6.79 4.10 5.04
CA MET A 50 5.39 4.32 5.39
C MET A 50 4.69 2.97 5.55
N ARG A 51 4.02 2.79 6.69
CA ARG A 51 3.10 1.68 6.95
C ARG A 51 1.69 2.25 7.01
N TYR A 52 0.73 1.67 6.29
CA TYR A 52 -0.61 2.26 6.22
C TYR A 52 -1.72 1.22 6.29
N LEU A 53 -2.86 1.68 6.83
CA LEU A 53 -4.16 1.04 6.70
C LEU A 53 -5.01 1.93 5.80
N SER A 54 -5.72 1.32 4.85
CA SER A 54 -6.54 2.02 3.87
C SER A 54 -7.95 1.47 3.84
N ILE A 55 -8.90 2.32 3.47
CA ILE A 55 -10.29 1.98 3.25
C ILE A 55 -10.78 2.75 2.04
N GLY A 56 -11.57 2.11 1.19
CA GLY A 56 -12.04 2.73 -0.03
C GLY A 56 -12.94 1.82 -0.83
N CYS A 57 -13.48 2.37 -1.91
CA CYS A 57 -14.33 1.67 -2.85
C CYS A 57 -13.88 1.90 -4.29
N THR A 58 -14.09 0.93 -5.15
CA THR A 58 -14.01 1.08 -6.60
C THR A 58 -15.40 0.91 -7.20
N GLU A 59 -15.78 1.82 -8.08
CA GLU A 59 -16.91 1.62 -8.98
C GLU A 59 -16.37 0.98 -10.26
N PHE A 60 -16.60 -0.32 -10.44
CA PHE A 60 -16.40 -0.96 -11.73
C PHE A 60 -17.72 -0.88 -12.51
N SER A 61 -17.79 0.02 -13.49
CA SER A 61 -18.91 0.04 -14.45
C SER A 61 -18.78 -1.17 -15.38
N LYS A 62 -19.37 -2.30 -15.04
CA LYS A 62 -19.48 -3.45 -15.95
C LYS A 62 -20.53 -3.16 -17.02
N GLY A 63 -20.16 -2.44 -18.08
CA GLY A 63 -20.82 -2.43 -19.41
C GLY A 63 -22.28 -1.94 -19.51
N ASP A 64 -23.16 -2.29 -18.58
CA ASP A 64 -24.54 -1.88 -18.46
C ASP A 64 -24.66 -0.83 -17.35
N TYR A 65 -25.04 0.39 -17.75
CA TYR A 65 -25.29 1.55 -16.89
C TYR A 65 -26.30 1.30 -15.74
N SER A 66 -26.97 0.16 -15.71
CA SER A 66 -28.05 -0.19 -14.79
C SER A 66 -27.61 -0.99 -13.55
N LYS A 67 -26.36 -1.49 -13.48
CA LYS A 67 -25.84 -2.22 -12.31
C LYS A 67 -24.48 -1.66 -11.87
N ARG A 68 -24.53 -0.63 -11.02
CA ARG A 68 -23.33 -0.15 -10.32
C ARG A 68 -22.97 -1.15 -9.23
N GLU A 69 -21.96 -1.96 -9.48
CA GLU A 69 -21.35 -2.81 -8.45
C GLU A 69 -20.33 -1.96 -7.68
N ASN A 70 -20.68 -1.59 -6.45
CA ASN A 70 -19.73 -0.99 -5.53
C ASN A 70 -18.91 -2.09 -4.87
N VAL A 71 -17.60 -2.05 -5.07
CA VAL A 71 -16.65 -2.96 -4.44
C VAL A 71 -15.87 -2.17 -3.41
N CYS A 72 -16.13 -2.40 -2.13
CA CYS A 72 -15.51 -1.69 -1.02
C CYS A 72 -14.61 -2.61 -0.22
N GLY A 73 -13.58 -2.07 0.40
CA GLY A 73 -12.64 -2.90 1.12
C GLY A 73 -11.74 -2.14 2.06
N VAL A 74 -10.89 -2.92 2.71
CA VAL A 74 -9.80 -2.43 3.55
C VAL A 74 -8.48 -3.02 3.06
N GLY A 75 -7.40 -2.27 3.22
CA GLY A 75 -6.07 -2.70 2.79
C GLY A 75 -5.00 -2.32 3.79
N ILE A 76 -3.90 -3.06 3.76
CA ILE A 76 -2.69 -2.76 4.50
C ILE A 76 -1.53 -2.68 3.52
N GLY A 77 -0.58 -1.81 3.76
CA GLY A 77 0.58 -1.72 2.89
C GLY A 77 1.80 -1.11 3.54
N TYR A 78 2.90 -1.24 2.82
CA TYR A 78 4.21 -0.77 3.22
C TYR A 78 4.95 -0.21 2.02
N LEU A 79 5.51 0.99 2.16
CA LEU A 79 6.30 1.70 1.16
C LEU A 79 7.67 2.04 1.73
N ARG A 80 8.67 2.05 0.86
CA ARG A 80 10.05 2.43 1.17
C ARG A 80 10.67 3.26 0.07
N THR A 81 11.45 4.25 0.45
CA THR A 81 12.03 5.19 -0.51
C THR A 81 13.51 4.95 -0.84
N ASP A 82 14.19 4.14 -0.02
CA ASP A 82 15.62 3.88 -0.10
C ASP A 82 16.01 2.64 -0.95
N ILE A 83 15.04 2.02 -1.62
CA ILE A 83 15.26 0.84 -2.49
C ILE A 83 15.72 1.26 -3.89
N LEU A 84 15.17 2.35 -4.41
CA LEU A 84 15.40 2.87 -5.76
C LEU A 84 16.75 3.58 -6.01
N PRO A 85 17.31 4.37 -5.07
CA PRO A 85 18.42 5.28 -5.37
C PRO A 85 19.75 4.62 -5.76
N LYS A 86 19.94 3.33 -5.45
CA LYS A 86 21.22 2.66 -5.74
C LYS A 86 21.48 2.44 -7.24
N TYR A 87 20.44 2.48 -8.08
CA TYR A 87 20.53 2.05 -9.48
C TYR A 87 19.90 3.02 -10.50
N LEU A 88 19.45 4.21 -10.07
CA LEU A 88 18.66 5.11 -10.90
C LEU A 88 19.32 6.48 -11.16
N PRO A 89 18.92 7.20 -12.24
CA PRO A 89 19.49 8.48 -12.64
C PRO A 89 19.30 9.58 -11.58
N ASP A 90 20.06 10.68 -11.69
CA ASP A 90 20.04 11.84 -10.79
C ASP A 90 18.65 12.44 -10.52
N PHE A 91 17.66 12.17 -11.39
CA PHE A 91 16.26 12.50 -11.17
C PHE A 91 15.69 11.91 -9.85
N PHE A 92 16.23 10.80 -9.36
CA PHE A 92 15.84 10.12 -8.12
C PHE A 92 16.73 10.49 -6.92
N SER A 93 17.49 11.58 -7.02
CA SER A 93 18.45 12.00 -5.99
C SER A 93 17.80 12.34 -4.65
N ASP A 94 16.57 12.86 -4.65
CA ASP A 94 15.80 13.01 -3.42
C ASP A 94 15.15 11.69 -3.04
N THR A 95 15.91 10.90 -2.28
CA THR A 95 15.50 9.57 -1.87
C THR A 95 14.27 9.54 -0.98
N THR A 96 13.73 10.67 -0.49
CA THR A 96 12.54 10.69 0.37
C THR A 96 11.22 10.75 -0.42
N LYS A 97 11.29 11.12 -1.71
CA LYS A 97 10.11 11.37 -2.55
C LYS A 97 9.70 10.18 -3.39
N HIS A 98 10.57 9.19 -3.57
CA HIS A 98 10.39 8.11 -4.52
C HIS A 98 10.22 6.78 -3.79
N ALA A 99 8.99 6.36 -3.55
CA ALA A 99 8.71 5.13 -2.81
C ALA A 99 8.34 3.97 -3.73
N VAL A 100 8.75 2.76 -3.34
CA VAL A 100 8.21 1.51 -3.85
C VAL A 100 7.71 0.65 -2.72
N GLY A 101 6.72 -0.18 -2.97
CA GLY A 101 6.25 -1.09 -1.95
C GLY A 101 5.09 -1.94 -2.39
N ALA A 102 4.47 -2.59 -1.41
CA ALA A 102 3.43 -3.57 -1.62
C ALA A 102 2.23 -3.34 -0.71
N SER A 103 1.07 -3.81 -1.15
CA SER A 103 -0.12 -3.88 -0.32
C SER A 103 -0.93 -5.14 -0.56
N LEU A 104 -1.75 -5.43 0.44
CA LEU A 104 -2.76 -6.46 0.41
C LEU A 104 -4.09 -5.83 0.83
N SER A 105 -5.15 -6.06 0.06
CA SER A 105 -6.49 -5.60 0.36
C SER A 105 -7.50 -6.73 0.29
N ILE A 106 -8.53 -6.62 1.13
CA ILE A 106 -9.73 -7.44 1.08
C ILE A 106 -10.84 -6.56 0.52
N MET A 107 -11.45 -7.01 -0.59
CA MET A 107 -12.48 -6.27 -1.31
C MET A 107 -13.78 -7.07 -1.32
N SER A 108 -14.87 -6.49 -0.85
CA SER A 108 -16.20 -7.08 -0.85
C SER A 108 -17.08 -6.43 -1.90
N ASN A 109 -17.72 -7.25 -2.72
CA ASN A 109 -18.69 -6.80 -3.70
C ASN A 109 -20.10 -6.87 -3.10
N SER A 110 -20.79 -5.73 -3.08
CA SER A 110 -22.15 -5.58 -2.56
C SER A 110 -23.22 -6.48 -3.21
N HIS A 111 -22.93 -7.12 -4.34
CA HIS A 111 -23.89 -7.96 -5.07
C HIS A 111 -23.64 -9.47 -4.95
N THR A 112 -22.43 -9.91 -4.60
CA THR A 112 -22.07 -11.33 -4.64
C THR A 112 -21.74 -11.92 -3.28
N ASP A 113 -21.75 -11.12 -2.21
CA ASP A 113 -21.32 -11.48 -0.85
C ASP A 113 -19.91 -12.13 -0.78
N ASN A 114 -19.13 -12.01 -1.86
CA ASN A 114 -17.80 -12.58 -1.96
C ASN A 114 -16.74 -11.53 -1.60
N ALA A 115 -15.71 -12.01 -0.91
CA ALA A 115 -14.51 -11.25 -0.62
C ALA A 115 -13.38 -11.70 -1.55
N ASP A 116 -12.84 -10.76 -2.31
CA ASP A 116 -11.68 -10.92 -3.16
C ASP A 116 -10.42 -10.41 -2.45
N LEU A 117 -9.28 -10.99 -2.79
CA LEU A 117 -7.97 -10.53 -2.32
C LEU A 117 -7.27 -9.78 -3.45
N LEU A 118 -6.80 -8.57 -3.16
CA LEU A 118 -6.04 -7.74 -4.10
C LEU A 118 -4.62 -7.56 -3.58
N PHE A 119 -3.65 -8.03 -4.35
CA PHE A 119 -2.23 -7.76 -4.14
C PHE A 119 -1.81 -6.65 -5.09
N ALA A 120 -1.00 -5.73 -4.61
CA ALA A 120 -0.41 -4.69 -5.43
C ALA A 120 1.05 -4.48 -5.07
N TYR A 121 1.87 -4.23 -6.08
CA TYR A 121 3.24 -3.76 -5.93
C TYR A 121 3.37 -2.51 -6.79
N GLY A 122 3.98 -1.45 -6.29
CA GLY A 122 3.96 -0.21 -7.07
C GLY A 122 4.91 0.86 -6.59
N TYR A 123 4.96 1.89 -7.42
CA TYR A 123 5.75 3.09 -7.21
C TYR A 123 4.83 4.26 -6.86
N THR A 124 5.22 5.07 -5.87
CA THR A 124 4.53 6.30 -5.49
C THR A 124 5.54 7.43 -5.29
N TYR A 125 5.28 8.55 -5.93
CA TYR A 125 5.98 9.81 -5.79
C TYR A 125 5.26 10.71 -4.79
N PHE A 126 5.99 11.29 -3.85
CA PHE A 126 5.52 12.26 -2.84
C PHE A 126 6.14 13.62 -3.12
N THR A 127 5.34 14.67 -3.32
CA THR A 127 5.88 15.98 -3.72
C THR A 127 6.79 16.61 -2.66
N GLU A 128 6.47 16.39 -1.39
CA GLU A 128 7.19 16.96 -0.24
C GLU A 128 7.98 15.91 0.57
N GLY A 129 8.01 14.66 0.13
CA GLY A 129 8.61 13.54 0.86
C GLY A 129 7.58 12.64 1.55
N ILE A 130 7.93 11.38 1.80
CA ILE A 130 7.00 10.34 2.25
C ILE A 130 6.33 10.60 3.61
N ASN A 131 6.98 11.36 4.49
CA ASN A 131 6.43 11.74 5.81
C ASN A 131 5.89 13.17 5.87
N ASN A 132 5.81 13.89 4.75
CA ASN A 132 5.36 15.28 4.74
C ASN A 132 4.00 15.42 4.04
N GLN A 133 3.28 16.48 4.41
CA GLN A 133 2.04 16.88 3.77
C GLN A 133 2.29 17.22 2.30
N GLY A 134 1.53 16.63 1.37
CA GLY A 134 1.74 16.85 -0.06
C GLY A 134 0.91 15.97 -0.98
N TRP A 135 1.10 16.16 -2.28
CA TRP A 135 0.45 15.35 -3.30
C TRP A 135 1.20 14.04 -3.53
N THR A 136 0.45 13.00 -3.87
CA THR A 136 0.98 11.68 -4.19
C THR A 136 0.55 11.25 -5.59
N PHE A 137 1.48 10.64 -6.34
CA PHE A 137 1.26 10.15 -7.70
C PHE A 137 1.92 8.80 -7.90
N GLY A 138 1.28 7.84 -8.55
CA GLY A 138 1.90 6.52 -8.66
C GLY A 138 1.23 5.56 -9.62
N LEU A 139 1.88 4.41 -9.78
CA LEU A 139 1.43 3.31 -10.62
C LEU A 139 1.74 2.00 -9.91
N SER A 140 0.74 1.12 -9.82
CA SER A 140 0.85 -0.17 -9.16
C SER A 140 0.25 -1.27 -10.03
N PRO A 141 1.04 -2.19 -10.60
CA PRO A 141 0.49 -3.47 -11.04
C PRO A 141 -0.22 -4.20 -9.90
N THR A 142 -1.32 -4.85 -10.24
CA THR A 142 -2.18 -5.55 -9.29
C THR A 142 -2.49 -6.96 -9.75
N TYR A 143 -2.65 -7.86 -8.79
CA TYR A 143 -3.18 -9.19 -8.99
C TYR A 143 -4.35 -9.42 -8.03
N GLN A 144 -5.53 -9.68 -8.58
CA GLN A 144 -6.76 -9.97 -7.85
C GLN A 144 -7.05 -11.45 -7.92
N TYR A 145 -7.11 -12.09 -6.75
CA TYR A 145 -7.59 -13.45 -6.58
C TYR A 145 -9.07 -13.41 -6.21
N SER A 146 -9.90 -14.07 -7.01
CA SER A 146 -11.34 -14.19 -6.76
C SER A 146 -11.77 -15.65 -6.77
N LYS A 147 -12.62 -16.03 -5.80
CA LYS A 147 -13.20 -17.39 -5.77
C LYS A 147 -14.35 -17.55 -6.77
N SER A 148 -14.95 -16.45 -7.20
CA SER A 148 -16.21 -16.45 -7.96
C SER A 148 -16.07 -15.86 -9.36
N LEU A 149 -14.93 -15.23 -9.65
CA LEU A 149 -14.57 -14.67 -10.94
C LEU A 149 -13.18 -15.17 -11.32
N ASP A 150 -12.82 -15.04 -12.59
CA ASP A 150 -11.46 -15.27 -13.03
C ASP A 150 -10.51 -14.28 -12.34
N ASP A 151 -9.32 -14.77 -11.99
CA ASP A 151 -8.22 -13.95 -11.50
C ASP A 151 -7.87 -12.84 -12.51
N LYS A 152 -7.49 -11.67 -12.00
CA LYS A 152 -7.22 -10.50 -12.86
C LYS A 152 -5.87 -9.90 -12.56
N ILE A 153 -5.13 -9.61 -13.63
CA ILE A 153 -3.96 -8.74 -13.59
C ILE A 153 -4.39 -7.37 -14.08
N GLY A 154 -3.95 -6.32 -13.40
CA GLY A 154 -4.31 -4.94 -13.72
C GLY A 154 -3.19 -3.97 -13.37
N ILE A 155 -3.46 -2.69 -13.62
CA ILE A 155 -2.63 -1.56 -13.19
C ILE A 155 -3.57 -0.53 -12.58
N ILE A 156 -3.22 -0.01 -11.41
CA ILE A 156 -3.93 1.07 -10.74
C ILE A 156 -3.04 2.31 -10.70
N MET A 157 -3.62 3.46 -11.00
CA MET A 157 -2.97 4.76 -10.80
C MET A 157 -3.26 5.27 -9.40
N ASN A 158 -2.24 5.83 -8.75
CA ASN A 158 -2.37 6.52 -7.47
C ASN A 158 -2.40 8.03 -7.72
N LEU A 159 -3.41 8.70 -7.17
CA LEU A 159 -3.49 10.15 -7.08
C LEU A 159 -4.16 10.52 -5.77
N GLY A 160 -3.49 11.27 -4.92
CA GLY A 160 -4.12 11.76 -3.71
C GLY A 160 -3.30 12.82 -2.98
N TYR A 161 -3.74 13.10 -1.77
CA TYR A 161 -3.12 14.07 -0.89
C TYR A 161 -2.91 13.45 0.49
N GLN A 162 -1.74 13.70 1.07
CA GLN A 162 -1.36 13.34 2.42
C GLN A 162 -1.35 14.60 3.28
N PHE A 163 -1.95 14.51 4.47
CA PHE A 163 -2.06 15.55 5.48
C PHE A 163 -1.18 15.23 6.67
#